data_AF-A0A4Y6KWW3-F1
#
_entry.id   AF-A0A4Y6KWW3-F1
#
_cell.length_a   1.000
_cell.length_b   1.000
_cell.length_c   1.000
_cell.angle_alpha   90.00
_cell.angle_beta   90.00
_cell.angle_gamma   90.00
#
_symmetry.space_group_name_H-M   'P 1'
#
loop_
_entity.id
_entity.type
_entity.pdbx_description
1 polymer ?
#
loop_
_entity_poly.entity_id
_entity_poly.type
_entity_poly.pdbx_seq_one_letter_code
_entity_poly.pdbx_strand_id
1 'polypeptide(L)'
;MQTEIVKNSVVTLKYTVHDADGNMVDDGQHPLTYLHGGYDGIFPVLEEALHGKKLGEQLTIKLQPEDAFGDYDEELVMIEDASLFPENIEVGMSFERVTDDGEEEVIYRITDIAEGKVVVDGNHPLAGIALVFDVTVAEVRPATAEEIGHGHVHGPGGHHH
;
A
#
# COMPACT_ATOMS: atom_id res chain seq x y z
N MET A 1 19.62 -15.26 -19.16
CA MET A 1 18.36 -14.96 -18.44
C MET A 1 18.76 -14.17 -17.21
N GLN A 2 18.15 -13.01 -16.96
CA GLN A 2 18.43 -12.25 -15.75
C GLN A 2 17.79 -12.99 -14.58
N THR A 3 18.60 -13.37 -13.61
CA THR A 3 18.13 -14.17 -12.46
C THR A 3 18.25 -13.41 -11.15
N GLU A 4 18.76 -12.19 -11.20
CA GLU A 4 19.08 -11.34 -10.06
C GLU A 4 18.41 -9.99 -10.24
N ILE A 5 17.80 -9.49 -9.18
CA ILE A 5 17.12 -8.21 -9.14
C ILE A 5 18.16 -7.10 -9.11
N VAL A 6 18.16 -6.26 -10.13
CA VAL A 6 19.00 -5.07 -10.22
C VAL A 6 18.18 -3.92 -10.79
N LYS A 7 18.75 -2.72 -10.84
CA LYS A 7 18.10 -1.57 -11.45
C LYS A 7 17.63 -1.89 -12.88
N ASN A 8 16.41 -1.45 -13.20
CA ASN A 8 15.69 -1.68 -14.45
C ASN A 8 15.29 -3.14 -14.68
N SER A 9 15.01 -3.88 -13.61
CA SER A 9 14.40 -5.20 -13.69
C SER A 9 12.90 -5.12 -13.40
N VAL A 10 12.11 -5.84 -14.18
CA VAL A 10 10.72 -6.14 -13.82
C VAL A 10 10.72 -7.38 -12.95
N VAL A 11 10.09 -7.26 -11.78
CA VAL A 11 10.08 -8.30 -10.76
C VAL A 11 8.64 -8.66 -10.45
N THR A 12 8.35 -9.95 -10.51
CA THR A 12 7.07 -10.52 -10.07
C THR A 12 7.28 -11.20 -8.73
N LEU A 13 6.54 -10.79 -7.72
CA LEU A 13 6.58 -11.31 -6.37
C LEU A 13 5.28 -12.03 -6.04
N LYS A 14 5.39 -13.17 -5.36
CA LYS A 14 4.30 -13.66 -4.52
C LYS A 14 4.56 -13.13 -3.12
N TYR A 15 3.54 -12.59 -2.49
CA TYR A 15 3.70 -12.03 -1.15
C TYR A 15 2.54 -12.43 -0.25
N THR A 16 2.76 -12.37 1.05
CA THR A 16 1.72 -12.36 2.07
C THR A 16 2.08 -11.31 3.11
N VAL A 17 1.09 -10.60 3.63
CA VAL A 17 1.26 -9.55 4.62
C VAL A 17 0.51 -9.94 5.89
N HIS A 18 1.23 -9.91 7.00
CA HIS A 18 0.64 -10.08 8.33
C HIS A 18 1.10 -8.94 9.25
N ASP A 19 0.34 -8.69 10.32
CA ASP A 19 0.74 -7.75 11.36
C ASP A 19 1.76 -8.38 12.33
N ALA A 20 2.26 -7.58 13.27
CA ALA A 20 3.23 -8.05 14.27
C ALA A 20 2.68 -9.15 15.21
N ASP A 21 1.36 -9.29 15.31
CA ASP A 21 0.67 -10.30 16.11
C ASP A 21 0.36 -11.58 15.31
N GLY A 22 0.68 -11.59 14.01
CA GLY A 22 0.48 -12.73 13.11
C GLY A 22 -0.92 -12.81 12.49
N ASN A 23 -1.73 -11.76 12.62
CA ASN A 23 -3.01 -11.69 11.92
C ASN A 23 -2.75 -11.39 10.44
N MET A 24 -3.42 -12.16 9.57
CA MET A 24 -3.32 -11.95 8.12
C MET A 24 -3.98 -10.62 7.75
N VAL A 25 -3.20 -9.75 7.10
CA VAL A 25 -3.66 -8.46 6.57
C VAL A 25 -3.99 -8.59 5.09
N ASP A 26 -3.11 -9.24 4.33
CA ASP A 26 -3.29 -9.51 2.90
C ASP A 26 -2.68 -10.87 2.55
N ASP A 27 -3.45 -11.76 1.95
CA ASP A 27 -3.01 -13.10 1.55
C ASP A 27 -2.33 -13.14 0.18
N GLY A 28 -2.24 -11.98 -0.51
CA GLY A 28 -1.48 -11.78 -1.74
C GLY A 28 -1.85 -12.76 -2.86
N GLN A 29 -3.16 -13.05 -3.01
CA GLN A 29 -3.67 -14.00 -4.01
C GLN A 29 -3.20 -13.66 -5.43
N HIS A 30 -2.99 -12.37 -5.71
CA HIS A 30 -2.46 -11.90 -6.97
C HIS A 30 -0.99 -11.52 -6.83
N PRO A 31 -0.10 -12.04 -7.70
CA PRO A 31 1.30 -11.67 -7.65
C PRO A 31 1.49 -10.19 -7.97
N LEU A 32 2.32 -9.52 -7.18
CA LEU A 32 2.69 -8.13 -7.37
C LEU A 32 3.79 -8.04 -8.43
N THR A 33 3.59 -7.23 -9.46
CA THR A 33 4.62 -6.99 -10.49
C THR A 33 4.99 -5.52 -10.50
N TYR A 34 6.27 -5.22 -10.33
CA TYR A 34 6.76 -3.84 -10.25
C TYR A 34 8.09 -3.66 -11.00
N LEU A 35 8.45 -2.39 -11.24
CA LEU A 35 9.70 -2.00 -11.87
C LEU A 35 10.71 -1.59 -10.78
N HIS A 36 11.83 -2.31 -10.70
CA HIS A 36 12.86 -2.10 -9.71
C HIS A 36 13.92 -1.09 -10.19
N GLY A 37 14.34 -0.19 -9.32
CA GLY A 37 15.38 0.82 -9.56
C GLY A 37 15.05 2.25 -9.16
N GLY A 38 14.10 2.46 -8.24
CA GLY A 38 13.66 3.79 -7.78
C GLY A 38 12.55 4.38 -8.65
N TYR A 39 11.52 3.59 -8.91
CA TYR A 39 10.32 3.99 -9.67
C TYR A 39 9.05 4.03 -8.80
N ASP A 40 9.22 3.99 -7.48
CA ASP A 40 8.13 4.07 -6.49
C ASP A 40 7.02 3.02 -6.70
N GLY A 41 7.37 1.85 -7.25
CA GLY A 41 6.43 0.76 -7.49
C GLY A 41 6.09 -0.07 -6.24
N ILE A 42 6.94 0.01 -5.21
CA ILE A 42 6.77 -0.63 -3.90
C ILE A 42 7.45 0.22 -2.83
N PHE A 43 7.25 -0.12 -1.54
CA PHE A 43 7.91 0.57 -0.43
C PHE A 43 9.45 0.53 -0.58
N PRO A 44 10.16 1.66 -0.35
CA PRO A 44 11.61 1.74 -0.51
C PRO A 44 12.38 0.68 0.29
N VAL A 45 11.97 0.41 1.53
CA VAL A 45 12.59 -0.62 2.38
C VAL A 45 12.44 -2.02 1.78
N LEU A 46 11.28 -2.31 1.17
CA LEU A 46 11.03 -3.58 0.50
C LEU A 46 11.89 -3.70 -0.77
N GLU A 47 12.00 -2.61 -1.54
CA GLU A 47 12.83 -2.54 -2.75
C GLU A 47 14.31 -2.79 -2.44
N GLU A 48 14.87 -2.07 -1.47
CA GLU A 48 16.27 -2.22 -1.06
C GLU A 48 16.57 -3.64 -0.57
N ALA A 49 15.67 -4.25 0.21
CA ALA A 49 15.84 -5.62 0.68
C ALA A 49 15.77 -6.69 -0.43
N LEU A 50 15.06 -6.38 -1.53
CA LEU A 50 14.96 -7.22 -2.73
C LEU A 50 16.16 -7.04 -3.67
N HIS A 51 16.92 -5.95 -3.55
CA HIS A 51 18.07 -5.70 -4.41
C HIS A 51 19.12 -6.82 -4.30
N GLY A 52 19.59 -7.32 -5.45
CA GLY A 52 20.57 -8.42 -5.53
C GLY A 52 20.00 -9.82 -5.21
N LYS A 53 18.70 -9.94 -4.90
CA LYS A 53 18.06 -11.24 -4.66
C LYS A 53 17.80 -11.98 -5.96
N LYS A 54 17.76 -13.31 -5.87
CA LYS A 54 17.61 -14.17 -7.03
C LYS A 54 16.23 -14.78 -7.16
N LEU A 55 15.90 -15.20 -8.38
CA LEU A 55 14.67 -15.94 -8.67
C LEU A 55 14.53 -17.17 -7.74
N GLY A 56 13.37 -17.29 -7.11
CA GLY A 56 13.05 -18.33 -6.14
C GLY A 56 13.47 -18.04 -4.69
N GLU A 57 14.19 -16.95 -4.42
CA GLU A 57 14.51 -16.56 -3.04
C GLU A 57 13.27 -16.09 -2.28
N GLN A 58 13.25 -16.42 -1.00
CA GLN A 58 12.21 -16.05 -0.04
C GLN A 58 12.81 -15.17 1.04
N LEU A 59 12.10 -14.10 1.38
CA LEU A 59 12.53 -13.11 2.35
C LEU A 59 11.33 -12.73 3.22
N THR A 60 11.58 -12.51 4.50
CA THR A 60 10.64 -11.87 5.41
C THR A 60 11.17 -10.48 5.73
N ILE A 61 10.39 -9.46 5.43
CA ILE A 61 10.77 -8.05 5.58
C ILE A 61 9.74 -7.40 6.51
N LYS A 62 10.21 -6.82 7.61
CA LYS A 62 9.36 -6.09 8.55
C LYS A 62 9.45 -4.60 8.25
N LEU A 63 8.33 -3.98 7.91
CA LEU A 63 8.19 -2.55 7.77
C LEU A 63 7.63 -1.96 9.07
N GLN A 64 8.29 -0.92 9.59
CA GLN A 64 7.69 -0.09 10.62
C GLN A 64 6.57 0.75 9.99
N PRO A 65 5.64 1.31 10.81
CA PRO A 65 4.59 2.18 10.29
C PRO A 65 5.15 3.30 9.39
N GLU A 66 6.23 3.96 9.82
CA GLU A 66 6.96 5.00 9.07
C GLU A 66 7.48 4.55 7.68
N ASP A 67 7.76 3.27 7.50
CA ASP A 67 8.26 2.70 6.23
C ASP A 67 7.15 2.27 5.27
N ALA A 68 5.90 2.22 5.74
CA ALA A 68 4.75 1.71 5.01
C ALA A 68 3.65 2.77 4.85
N PHE A 69 2.69 2.81 5.78
CA PHE A 69 1.50 3.67 5.71
C PHE A 69 1.56 4.89 6.64
N GLY A 70 2.71 5.13 7.26
CA GLY A 70 2.90 6.18 8.25
C GLY A 70 2.46 5.76 9.65
N ASP A 71 2.82 6.60 10.61
CA ASP A 71 2.30 6.51 11.97
C ASP A 71 0.82 6.88 12.02
N TYR A 72 0.13 6.39 13.04
CA TYR A 72 -1.23 6.82 13.33
C TYR A 72 -1.20 8.25 13.85
N ASP A 73 -1.92 9.15 13.19
CA ASP A 73 -2.02 10.55 13.55
C ASP A 73 -3.36 10.84 14.24
N GLU A 74 -3.29 11.16 15.53
CA GLU A 74 -4.47 11.54 16.33
C GLU A 74 -5.09 12.87 15.84
N GLU A 75 -4.34 13.74 15.15
CA GLU A 75 -4.84 15.00 14.61
C GLU A 75 -5.75 14.78 13.37
N LEU A 76 -5.64 13.62 12.70
CA LEU A 76 -6.53 13.22 11.61
C LEU A 76 -7.86 12.63 12.12
N VAL A 77 -8.01 12.48 13.43
CA VAL A 77 -9.26 12.07 14.07
C VAL A 77 -10.07 13.31 14.43
N MET A 78 -11.25 13.43 13.83
CA MET A 78 -12.13 14.58 14.03
C MET A 78 -13.46 14.16 14.63
N ILE A 79 -14.04 15.07 15.43
CA ILE A 79 -15.38 14.91 15.99
C ILE A 79 -16.27 15.95 15.33
N GLU A 80 -17.25 15.45 14.58
CA GLU A 80 -18.18 16.27 13.80
C GLU A 80 -19.61 16.06 14.31
N ASP A 81 -20.48 17.03 14.04
CA ASP A 81 -21.89 16.90 14.39
C ASP A 81 -22.61 15.97 13.40
N ALA A 82 -23.42 15.03 13.91
CA ALA A 82 -24.12 14.04 13.09
C ALA A 82 -25.05 14.67 12.03
N SER A 83 -25.46 15.93 12.22
CA SER A 83 -26.26 16.68 11.25
C SER A 83 -25.53 17.00 9.94
N LEU A 84 -24.19 16.92 9.92
CA LEU A 84 -23.39 17.10 8.71
C LEU A 84 -23.40 15.86 7.81
N PHE A 85 -23.85 14.73 8.33
CA PHE A 85 -23.86 13.44 7.66
C PHE A 85 -25.28 13.06 7.21
N PRO A 86 -25.41 12.19 6.21
CA PRO A 86 -26.71 11.62 5.84
C PRO A 86 -27.26 10.73 6.98
N GLU A 87 -28.58 10.54 7.02
CA GLU A 87 -29.26 9.84 8.14
C GLU A 87 -28.91 8.34 8.26
N ASN A 88 -28.21 7.76 7.28
CA ASN A 88 -27.90 6.33 7.20
C ASN A 88 -26.44 5.99 7.53
N ILE A 89 -25.78 6.78 8.38
CA ILE A 89 -24.40 6.49 8.82
C ILE A 89 -24.33 5.35 9.84
N GLU A 90 -23.29 4.53 9.70
CA GLU A 90 -22.97 3.43 10.60
C GLU A 90 -21.48 3.41 10.93
N VAL A 91 -21.13 2.90 12.12
CA VAL A 91 -19.72 2.69 12.49
C VAL A 91 -19.08 1.72 11.51
N GLY A 92 -17.89 2.06 11.02
CA GLY A 92 -17.16 1.33 9.99
C GLY A 92 -17.43 1.80 8.56
N MET A 93 -18.41 2.68 8.33
CA MET A 93 -18.59 3.30 7.02
C MET A 93 -17.42 4.24 6.69
N SER A 94 -17.02 4.26 5.42
CA SER A 94 -16.00 5.16 4.90
C SER A 94 -16.60 6.18 3.93
N PHE A 95 -16.07 7.40 3.93
CA PHE A 95 -16.51 8.53 3.12
C PHE A 95 -15.32 9.25 2.53
N GLU A 96 -15.42 9.65 1.27
CA GLU A 96 -14.44 10.49 0.61
C GLU A 96 -14.77 11.95 0.90
N ARG A 97 -13.80 12.68 1.45
CA ARG A 97 -13.89 14.12 1.64
C ARG A 97 -12.82 14.77 0.78
N VAL A 98 -13.25 15.70 -0.06
CA VAL A 98 -12.34 16.60 -0.77
C VAL A 98 -11.82 17.60 0.25
N THR A 99 -10.50 17.69 0.37
CA THR A 99 -9.82 18.70 1.20
C THR A 99 -10.19 20.11 0.75
N ASP A 100 -10.07 21.11 1.64
CA ASP A 100 -10.43 22.50 1.34
C ASP A 100 -9.64 23.09 0.14
N ASP A 101 -8.44 22.57 -0.15
CA ASP A 101 -7.63 22.98 -1.31
C ASP A 101 -8.07 22.31 -2.63
N GLY A 102 -8.95 21.29 -2.57
CA GLY A 102 -9.51 20.63 -3.74
C GLY A 102 -8.58 19.64 -4.44
N GLU A 103 -7.37 19.45 -3.92
CA GLU A 103 -6.32 18.66 -4.58
C GLU A 103 -6.30 17.18 -4.16
N GLU A 104 -6.79 16.86 -2.95
CA GLU A 104 -6.75 15.49 -2.41
C GLU A 104 -8.12 15.02 -1.88
N GLU A 105 -8.53 13.82 -2.33
CA GLU A 105 -9.64 13.05 -1.77
C GLU A 105 -9.11 12.19 -0.62
N VAL A 106 -9.48 12.56 0.61
CA VAL A 106 -9.10 11.81 1.81
C VAL A 106 -10.28 10.91 2.20
N ILE A 107 -10.00 9.63 2.41
CA ILE A 107 -11.00 8.67 2.90
C ILE A 107 -11.04 8.75 4.43
N TYR A 108 -12.20 9.10 4.96
CA TYR A 108 -12.49 9.09 6.38
C TYR A 108 -13.33 7.89 6.75
N ARG A 109 -13.03 7.20 7.85
CA ARG A 109 -13.85 6.12 8.40
C ARG A 109 -14.55 6.56 9.67
N ILE A 110 -15.84 6.27 9.81
CA ILE A 110 -16.55 6.47 11.08
C ILE A 110 -16.07 5.41 12.08
N THR A 111 -15.50 5.86 13.19
CA THR A 111 -15.01 4.99 14.25
C THR A 111 -15.98 4.90 15.42
N ASP A 112 -16.78 5.94 15.66
CA ASP A 112 -17.79 5.95 16.71
C ASP A 112 -18.94 6.92 16.42
N ILE A 113 -20.13 6.63 16.96
CA ILE A 113 -21.31 7.51 16.88
C ILE A 113 -21.95 7.54 18.26
N ALA A 114 -21.87 8.69 18.94
CA ALA A 114 -22.39 8.85 20.29
C ALA A 114 -22.97 10.25 20.51
N GLU A 115 -24.08 10.34 21.24
CA GLU A 115 -24.67 11.62 21.70
C GLU A 115 -24.89 12.68 20.60
N GLY A 116 -25.18 12.25 19.36
CA GLY A 116 -25.37 13.17 18.22
C GLY A 116 -24.07 13.68 17.58
N LYS A 117 -22.93 13.09 17.96
CA LYS A 117 -21.61 13.33 17.38
C LYS A 117 -21.10 12.09 16.66
N VAL A 118 -20.29 12.32 15.65
CA VAL A 118 -19.68 11.29 14.81
C VAL A 118 -18.18 11.48 14.90
N VAL A 119 -17.46 10.43 15.26
CA VAL A 119 -16.00 10.38 15.24
C VAL A 119 -15.57 9.82 13.90
N VAL A 120 -14.79 10.59 13.16
CA VAL A 120 -14.22 10.20 11.87
C VAL A 120 -12.72 10.16 11.95
N ASP A 121 -12.12 9.18 11.29
CA ASP A 121 -10.69 8.93 11.26
C ASP A 121 -10.18 8.98 9.82
N GLY A 122 -9.33 9.94 9.51
CA GLY A 122 -8.72 10.13 8.19
C GLY A 122 -7.44 9.33 7.96
N ASN A 123 -6.98 8.56 8.94
CA ASN A 123 -5.78 7.75 8.80
C ASN A 123 -5.97 6.63 7.77
N HIS A 124 -4.88 6.23 7.11
CA HIS A 124 -4.89 4.99 6.34
C HIS A 124 -5.28 3.81 7.26
N PRO A 125 -6.10 2.84 6.81
CA PRO A 125 -6.54 1.72 7.66
C PRO A 125 -5.43 0.88 8.29
N LEU A 126 -4.22 0.97 7.74
CA LEU A 126 -3.01 0.27 8.21
C LEU A 126 -1.97 1.22 8.84
N ALA A 127 -2.29 2.50 9.04
CA ALA A 127 -1.42 3.46 9.70
C ALA A 127 -1.16 3.04 11.15
N GLY A 128 0.07 3.25 11.64
CA GLY A 128 0.50 2.85 12.98
C GLY A 128 0.70 1.34 13.15
N ILE A 129 0.45 0.51 12.14
CA ILE A 129 0.61 -0.94 12.21
C ILE A 129 1.94 -1.34 11.57
N ALA A 130 2.78 -2.06 12.33
CA ALA A 130 3.97 -2.69 11.76
C ALA A 130 3.57 -3.90 10.92
N LEU A 131 3.99 -3.91 9.66
CA LEU A 131 3.64 -4.94 8.68
C LEU A 131 4.82 -5.86 8.42
N VAL A 132 4.55 -7.15 8.29
CA VAL A 132 5.53 -8.17 7.95
C VAL A 132 5.17 -8.77 6.60
N PHE A 133 6.06 -8.57 5.63
CA PHE A 133 5.94 -9.06 4.27
C PHE A 133 6.78 -10.32 4.10
N ASP A 134 6.13 -11.44 3.85
CA ASP A 134 6.80 -12.64 3.34
C ASP A 134 6.72 -12.61 1.82
N VAL A 135 7.86 -12.45 1.16
CA VAL A 135 7.95 -12.33 -0.30
C VAL A 135 8.73 -13.48 -0.90
N THR A 136 8.28 -13.94 -2.05
CA THR A 136 8.97 -14.92 -2.90
C THR A 136 9.18 -14.32 -4.28
N VAL A 137 10.42 -14.29 -4.75
CA VAL A 137 10.75 -13.82 -6.10
C VAL A 137 10.28 -14.86 -7.12
N ALA A 138 9.17 -14.60 -7.79
CA ALA A 138 8.56 -15.53 -8.74
C ALA A 138 9.15 -15.41 -10.14
N GLU A 139 9.41 -14.19 -10.60
CA GLU A 139 9.99 -13.92 -11.91
C GLU A 139 10.88 -12.68 -11.87
N VAL A 140 11.98 -12.70 -12.62
CA VAL A 140 12.85 -11.55 -12.86
C VAL A 140 13.14 -11.48 -14.35
N ARG A 141 12.90 -10.32 -14.95
CA ARG A 141 13.26 -10.05 -16.34
C ARG A 141 13.80 -8.62 -16.51
N PRO A 142 14.57 -8.34 -17.56
CA PRO A 142 14.91 -6.97 -17.89
C PRO A 142 13.65 -6.19 -18.30
N ALA A 143 13.57 -4.93 -17.88
CA ALA A 143 12.56 -4.00 -18.34
C ALA A 143 12.83 -3.56 -19.79
N THR A 144 11.77 -3.26 -20.53
CA THR A 144 11.89 -2.64 -21.85
C THR A 144 12.24 -1.15 -21.71
N ALA A 145 12.76 -0.55 -22.79
CA ALA A 145 13.03 0.89 -22.81
C ALA A 145 11.75 1.73 -22.61
N GLU A 146 10.59 1.23 -23.05
CA GLU A 146 9.29 1.87 -22.86
C GLU A 146 8.87 1.84 -21.38
N GLU A 147 8.98 0.68 -20.72
CA GLU A 147 8.66 0.54 -19.28
C GLU A 147 9.55 1.44 -18.41
N ILE A 148 10.84 1.55 -18.74
CA ILE A 148 11.76 2.46 -18.08
C ILE A 148 11.37 3.93 -18.34
N GLY A 149 10.99 4.26 -19.57
CA GLY A 149 10.57 5.60 -19.95
C GLY A 149 9.28 6.04 -19.27
N HIS A 150 8.37 5.10 -19.01
CA HIS A 150 7.08 5.34 -18.34
C HIS A 150 7.14 5.16 -16.81
N GLY A 151 8.21 4.56 -16.30
CA GLY A 151 8.40 4.30 -14.87
C GLY A 151 7.53 3.18 -14.28
N HIS A 152 6.84 2.39 -15.11
CA HIS A 152 6.01 1.27 -14.63
C HIS A 152 5.97 0.12 -15.64
N VAL A 153 5.56 -1.05 -15.16
CA VAL A 153 5.51 -2.28 -15.95
C VAL A 153 4.27 -2.28 -16.85
N HIS A 154 4.44 -2.67 -18.11
CA HIS A 154 3.30 -2.93 -18.99
C HIS A 154 2.98 -4.43 -18.93
N GLY A 155 1.95 -4.82 -18.18
CA GLY A 155 1.50 -6.21 -18.09
C GLY A 155 0.89 -6.73 -19.40
N PRO A 156 0.61 -8.05 -19.53
CA PRO A 156 -0.08 -8.66 -20.68
C PRO A 156 -1.55 -8.21 -20.89
N GLY A 157 -1.94 -7.08 -20.31
CA GLY A 157 -3.20 -6.38 -20.51
C GLY A 157 -3.02 -4.87 -20.32
N GLY A 158 -1.85 -4.34 -20.69
CA GLY A 158 -1.49 -2.93 -20.54
C GLY A 158 -2.64 -2.00 -20.93
N HIS A 159 -3.22 -1.34 -19.94
CA HIS A 159 -4.03 -0.16 -20.19
C HIS A 159 -3.06 0.91 -20.68
N HIS A 160 -3.01 1.08 -22.01
CA HIS A 160 -2.58 2.33 -22.60
C HIS A 160 -3.39 3.45 -21.96
N HIS A 161 -2.70 4.44 -21.40
CA HIS A 161 -3.22 5.80 -21.39
C HIS A 161 -2.96 6.42 -22.76
#